data_AF-A0A1R3V719-F1
#
_entry.id   AF-A0A1R3V719-F1
#
_cell.length_a   1.000
_cell.length_b   1.000
_cell.length_c   1.000
_cell.angle_alpha   90.00
_cell.angle_beta   90.00
_cell.angle_gamma   90.00
#
_symmetry.space_group_name_H-M   'P 1'
#
loop_
_entity.id
_entity.type
_entity.pdbx_description
1 polymer ?
#
loop_
_entity_poly.entity_id
_entity_poly.type
_entity_poly.pdbx_seq_one_letter_code
_entity_poly.pdbx_strand_id
1 'polypeptide(L)'
;MRFLPVQEPTNTWAVFDTTVDVPASFAGNCLIGLPRERAEWLAARANQDALARRNWIGRLSSSETEHAVLPIRKCQKSLTSAGGISTTEEEAAALGSATQ
;
A
#
# COMPACT_ATOMS: atom_id res chain seq x y z
N MET A 1 5.14 -14.35 16.67
CA MET A 1 4.07 -13.32 16.59
C MET A 1 4.42 -12.23 17.59
N ARG A 2 4.31 -10.96 17.21
CA ARG A 2 4.69 -9.78 18.02
C ARG A 2 3.49 -9.19 18.76
N PHE A 3 2.32 -9.19 18.13
CA PHE A 3 1.12 -8.61 18.69
C PHE A 3 0.20 -9.71 19.19
N LEU A 4 -0.23 -9.63 20.45
CA LEU A 4 -1.10 -10.63 21.08
C LEU A 4 -2.35 -9.99 21.67
N PRO A 5 -3.55 -10.54 21.44
CA PRO A 5 -4.74 -10.15 22.17
C PRO A 5 -4.68 -10.72 23.59
N VAL A 6 -4.93 -9.87 24.60
CA VAL A 6 -4.91 -10.23 26.03
C VAL A 6 -6.21 -9.74 26.66
N GLN A 7 -6.84 -10.59 27.48
CA GLN A 7 -8.04 -10.22 28.21
C GLN A 7 -7.67 -9.35 29.42
N GLU A 8 -8.33 -8.21 29.55
CA GLU A 8 -8.20 -7.29 30.67
C GLU A 8 -9.14 -7.71 31.82
N PRO A 9 -8.85 -7.31 33.08
CA PRO A 9 -9.70 -7.62 34.23
C PRO A 9 -11.15 -7.16 34.09
N THR A 10 -11.40 -6.15 33.25
CA THR A 10 -12.70 -5.55 32.96
C THR A 10 -13.55 -6.34 31.96
N ASN A 11 -13.15 -7.56 31.58
CA ASN A 11 -13.75 -8.35 30.49
C ASN A 11 -13.65 -7.69 29.10
N THR A 12 -12.77 -6.70 28.96
CA THR A 12 -12.36 -6.13 27.68
C THR A 12 -11.08 -6.79 27.19
N TRP A 13 -10.66 -6.47 25.97
CA TRP A 13 -9.45 -7.01 25.37
C TRP A 13 -8.52 -5.90 24.92
N ALA A 14 -7.22 -6.12 25.08
CA ALA A 14 -6.16 -5.25 24.61
C ALA A 14 -5.24 -6.00 23.64
N VAL A 15 -4.56 -5.27 22.77
CA VAL A 15 -3.47 -5.81 21.95
C VAL A 15 -2.14 -5.40 22.58
N PHE A 16 -1.35 -6.37 23.03
CA PHE A 16 -0.01 -6.14 23.58
C PHE A 16 1.07 -6.37 22.54
N ASP A 17 2.08 -5.50 22.55
CA ASP A 17 3.32 -5.69 21.82
C ASP A 17 4.32 -6.45 22.71
N THR A 18 4.58 -7.71 22.39
CA THR A 18 5.46 -8.58 23.17
C THR A 18 6.93 -8.20 23.10
N THR A 19 7.33 -7.30 22.21
CA THR A 19 8.73 -6.85 22.10
C THR A 19 9.10 -5.77 23.10
N VAL A 20 8.12 -4.94 23.48
CA VAL A 20 8.29 -3.79 24.38
C VAL A 20 7.44 -3.89 25.63
N ASP A 21 6.63 -4.95 25.75
CA ASP A 21 5.76 -5.25 26.88
C ASP A 21 4.80 -4.10 27.25
N VAL A 22 4.27 -3.43 26.23
CA VAL A 22 3.29 -2.35 26.38
C VAL A 22 2.09 -2.54 25.46
N PRO A 23 0.94 -1.90 25.76
CA PRO A 23 -0.20 -1.88 24.85
C PRO A 23 0.21 -1.32 23.49
N ALA A 24 -0.19 -2.01 22.42
CA ALA A 24 0.03 -1.56 21.07
C ALA A 24 -0.78 -0.28 20.78
N SER A 25 -0.19 0.65 20.04
CA SER A 25 -0.88 1.84 19.55
C SER A 25 -1.07 1.74 18.04
N PHE A 26 -2.26 2.12 17.55
CA PHE A 26 -2.53 2.26 16.12
C PHE A 26 -3.11 3.65 15.85
N ALA A 27 -2.54 4.35 14.87
CA ALA A 27 -2.94 5.73 14.51
C ALA A 27 -2.99 6.69 15.72
N GLY A 28 -2.06 6.53 16.68
CA GLY A 28 -1.99 7.35 17.89
C GLY A 28 -2.92 6.92 19.03
N ASN A 29 -3.76 5.90 18.83
CA ASN A 29 -4.68 5.40 19.85
C ASN A 29 -4.21 4.06 20.43
N CYS A 30 -4.26 3.92 21.75
CA CYS A 30 -3.98 2.66 22.43
C CYS A 30 -5.07 1.62 22.12
N LEU A 31 -4.65 0.40 21.80
CA LEU A 31 -5.55 -0.71 21.48
C LEU A 31 -5.96 -1.46 22.76
N ILE A 32 -6.71 -0.77 23.62
CA ILE A 32 -7.26 -1.27 24.90
C ILE A 32 -8.79 -1.15 24.90
N GLY A 33 -9.49 -1.88 25.77
CA GLY A 33 -10.94 -1.73 25.88
C GLY A 33 -11.72 -2.27 24.67
N LEU A 34 -11.13 -3.19 23.89
CA LEU A 34 -11.72 -3.72 22.66
C LEU A 34 -12.61 -4.94 22.94
N PRO A 35 -13.61 -5.22 22.09
CA PRO A 35 -14.21 -6.55 22.05
C PRO A 35 -13.21 -7.57 21.53
N ARG A 36 -13.38 -8.83 21.95
CA ARG A 36 -12.47 -9.95 21.67
C ARG A 36 -12.13 -10.06 20.19
N GLU A 37 -13.16 -10.10 19.34
CA GLU A 37 -13.04 -10.33 17.91
C GLU A 37 -12.21 -9.22 17.25
N ARG A 38 -12.34 -7.99 17.75
CA ARG A 38 -11.62 -6.83 17.24
C ARG A 38 -10.16 -6.84 17.67
N ALA A 39 -9.87 -7.23 18.91
CA ALA A 39 -8.49 -7.41 19.39
C ALA A 39 -7.77 -8.53 18.62
N GLU A 40 -8.44 -9.66 18.41
CA GLU A 40 -7.91 -10.80 17.64
C GLU A 40 -7.61 -10.40 16.19
N TRP A 41 -8.55 -9.71 15.52
CA TRP A 41 -8.36 -9.23 14.16
C TRP A 41 -7.21 -8.23 14.05
N LEU A 42 -7.14 -7.26 14.97
CA LEU A 42 -6.06 -6.25 14.99
C LEU A 42 -4.69 -6.89 15.22
N ALA A 43 -4.59 -7.82 16.17
CA ALA A 43 -3.36 -8.55 16.44
C ALA A 43 -2.91 -9.37 15.22
N ALA A 44 -3.83 -10.11 14.58
CA ALA A 44 -3.54 -10.86 13.36
C ALA A 44 -3.08 -9.93 12.22
N ARG A 45 -3.77 -8.81 12.00
CA ARG A 45 -3.43 -7.82 10.98
C ARG A 45 -2.05 -7.21 11.21
N ALA A 46 -1.75 -6.79 12.44
CA ALA A 46 -0.46 -6.20 12.81
C ALA A 46 0.70 -7.21 12.69
N ASN A 47 0.45 -8.49 13.00
CA ASN A 47 1.42 -9.56 12.79
C ASN A 47 1.71 -9.79 11.30
N GLN A 48 0.69 -9.76 10.44
CA GLN A 48 0.88 -9.87 9.00
C GLN A 48 1.65 -8.69 8.42
N ASP A 49 1.36 -7.47 8.87
CA ASP A 49 2.10 -6.27 8.46
C ASP A 49 3.57 -6.34 8.86
N ALA A 50 3.85 -6.73 10.11
CA ALA A 50 5.21 -6.91 10.60
C ALA A 50 6.00 -7.97 9.80
N LEU A 51 5.34 -9.07 9.40
CA LEU A 51 5.91 -10.09 8.53
C LEU A 51 6.19 -9.57 7.12
N ALA A 52 5.25 -8.82 6.53
CA ALA A 52 5.42 -8.24 5.20
C ALA A 52 6.59 -7.24 5.16
N ARG A 53 6.70 -6.39 6.17
CA ARG A 53 7.83 -5.45 6.32
C ARG A 53 9.17 -6.17 6.48
N ARG A 54 9.21 -7.24 7.29
CA ARG A 54 10.42 -8.06 7.44
C ARG A 54 10.85 -8.70 6.12
N ASN A 55 9.90 -9.21 5.34
CA ASN A 55 10.18 -9.81 4.04
C ASN A 55 10.66 -8.77 3.01
N TRP A 56 10.07 -7.57 3.01
CA TRP A 56 10.52 -6.45 2.17
C TRP A 56 11.97 -6.04 2.48
N ILE A 57 12.33 -5.94 3.75
CA ILE A 57 13.71 -5.64 4.17
C ILE A 57 14.65 -6.77 3.75
N GLY A 58 14.27 -8.04 3.93
CA GLY A 58 15.09 -9.17 3.47
C GLY A 58 15.30 -9.17 1.95
N ARG A 59 14.29 -8.77 1.16
CA ARG A 59 14.40 -8.62 -0.29
C ARG A 59 15.32 -7.48 -0.70
N LEU A 60 15.30 -6.35 0.01
CA LEU A 60 16.21 -5.22 -0.26
C LEU A 60 17.63 -5.47 0.25
N SER A 61 17.79 -6.11 1.41
CA SER A 61 19.09 -6.50 1.97
C SER A 61 19.79 -7.59 1.17
N SER A 62 19.09 -8.29 0.28
CA SER A 62 19.71 -9.21 -0.68
C SER A 62 20.29 -8.50 -1.92
N SER A 63 20.21 -7.17 -1.98
CA SER A 63 20.61 -6.34 -3.12
C SER A 63 21.86 -5.48 -2.83
N GLU A 64 22.89 -6.02 -2.18
CA GLU A 64 24.29 -5.50 -2.20
C GLU A 64 25.15 -6.50 -1.40
N THR A 65 26.13 -7.21 -1.95
CA THR A 65 27.34 -6.68 -2.60
C THR A 65 27.96 -7.79 -3.45
N GLU A 66 27.79 -7.73 -4.77
CA GLU A 66 28.77 -8.32 -5.67
C GLU A 66 29.31 -7.20 -6.55
N HIS A 67 30.62 -6.97 -6.41
CA HIS A 67 31.41 -6.14 -7.29
C HIS A 67 31.33 -6.70 -8.72
N ALA A 68 30.31 -6.32 -9.48
CA ALA A 68 30.27 -6.59 -10.91
C ALA A 68 29.33 -5.61 -11.62
N VAL A 69 29.94 -4.58 -12.21
CA VAL A 69 29.57 -3.90 -13.46
C VAL A 69 28.06 -3.80 -13.74
N LEU A 70 27.52 -2.59 -13.56
CA LEU A 70 26.20 -2.17 -14.02
C LEU A 70 25.99 -2.49 -15.52
N PRO A 71 24.87 -3.11 -15.91
CA PRO A 71 24.23 -2.76 -17.16
C PRO A 71 23.05 -1.85 -16.84
N ILE A 72 23.21 -0.58 -17.21
CA ILE A 72 22.19 0.45 -17.28
C ILE A 72 20.96 -0.13 -17.99
N ARG A 73 19.90 -0.49 -17.28
CA ARG A 73 18.59 -0.70 -17.90
C ARG A 73 18.06 0.67 -18.31
N LYS A 74 18.31 1.04 -19.58
CA LYS A 74 17.64 2.12 -20.28
C LYS A 74 16.13 2.01 -20.02
N CYS A 75 15.54 2.99 -19.33
CA CYS A 75 14.13 3.29 -19.50
C CYS A 75 13.93 3.73 -20.96
N GLN A 76 13.58 2.80 -21.84
CA GLN A 76 13.15 3.15 -23.19
C GLN A 76 11.73 3.70 -23.11
N LYS A 77 11.66 5.02 -23.21
CA LYS A 77 10.45 5.78 -23.49
C LYS A 77 10.14 5.60 -24.98
N SER A 78 9.33 4.60 -25.33
CA SER A 78 8.79 4.44 -26.68
C SER A 78 7.43 5.13 -26.78
N LEU A 79 7.47 6.41 -27.15
CA LEU A 79 6.40 7.10 -27.87
C LEU A 79 6.45 6.64 -29.33
N THR A 80 5.35 6.09 -29.87
CA THR A 80 4.98 6.01 -31.30
C THR A 80 3.63 5.30 -31.36
N SER A 81 2.49 5.96 -31.63
CA SER A 81 2.04 6.56 -32.90
C SER A 81 1.71 5.53 -33.98
N ALA A 82 0.42 5.28 -34.17
CA ALA A 82 -0.27 4.89 -35.41
C ALA A 82 -1.79 4.95 -35.06
N GLY A 83 -2.63 5.77 -35.69
CA GLY A 83 -2.78 5.93 -37.13
C GLY A 83 -4.05 5.18 -37.53
N GLY A 84 -5.21 5.80 -37.38
CA GLY A 84 -6.51 5.31 -37.86
C GLY A 84 -7.19 6.42 -38.63
N ILE A 85 -7.01 6.41 -39.95
CA ILE A 85 -7.75 7.23 -40.90
C ILE A 85 -9.12 6.59 -41.16
N SER A 86 -10.17 7.40 -41.22
CA SER A 86 -11.34 7.12 -42.06
C SER A 86 -12.09 8.41 -42.37
N THR A 87 -12.10 8.69 -43.67
CA THR A 87 -13.22 9.25 -44.44
C THR A 87 -13.52 10.73 -44.31
N THR A 88 -13.02 11.45 -45.32
CA THR A 88 -13.42 12.79 -45.75
C THR A 88 -14.68 12.70 -46.60
N GLU A 89 -15.75 13.39 -46.20
CA GLU A 89 -16.85 13.87 -47.05
C GLU A 89 -17.11 15.31 -46.54
N GLU A 90 -16.46 16.32 -47.14
CA GLU A 90 -17.01 17.21 -48.18
C GLU A 90 -18.29 17.93 -47.72
N GLU A 91 -18.13 19.16 -47.20
CA GLU A 91 -18.75 20.41 -47.71
C GLU A 91 -20.20 20.60 -47.19
N ALA A 92 -20.70 21.75 -46.73
CA ALA A 92 -20.42 23.15 -46.96
C ALA A 92 -21.03 23.99 -45.83
N ALA A 93 -20.58 25.24 -45.71
CA ALA A 93 -21.38 26.46 -45.45
C ALA A 93 -22.42 26.41 -44.29
N ALA A 94 -22.41 27.25 -43.27
CA ALA A 94 -22.24 28.69 -43.28
C ALA A 94 -22.50 29.21 -41.84
N LEU A 95 -21.88 30.35 -41.50
CA LEU A 95 -22.47 31.48 -40.75
C LEU A 95 -23.33 31.09 -39.52
N GLY A 96 -22.82 31.18 -38.30
CA GLY A 96 -22.57 32.47 -37.65
C GLY A 96 -23.89 33.16 -37.29
N SER A 97 -24.35 33.03 -36.05
CA SER A 97 -25.15 34.05 -35.33
C SER A 97 -25.25 33.70 -33.85
N ALA A 98 -24.63 34.53 -33.03
CA ALA A 98 -24.89 34.67 -31.61
C ALA A 98 -26.33 35.18 -31.38
N THR A 99 -27.00 34.74 -30.32
CA THR A 99 -28.03 35.52 -29.62
C THR A 99 -28.17 34.98 -28.19
N GLN A 100 -28.32 35.93 -27.26
CA GLN A 100 -28.63 35.78 -25.84
C GLN A 100 -29.90 34.98 -25.57
#